data_AF-A0A2V6BQ02-F1
#
_entry.id   AF-A0A2V6BQ02-F1
#
_cell.length_a   1.000
_cell.length_b   1.000
_cell.length_c   1.000
_cell.angle_alpha   90.00
_cell.angle_beta   90.00
_cell.angle_gamma   90.00
#
_symmetry.space_group_name_H-M   'P 1'
#
loop_
_entity.id
_entity.type
_entity.pdbx_description
1 polymer ?
#
loop_
_entity_poly.entity_id
_entity_poly.type
_entity_poly.pdbx_seq_one_letter_code
_entity_poly.pdbx_strand_id
1 'polypeptide(L)'
;MGLKALFLVISLAIAYCPAQGLPQAVNPQEAKATYLVVYRPGPAWLTGKSVMEQPLKEHGKYMLSLYIKGSMKLAGPLTDDAGGAVLLEVSDEAEAKAIVANDPAVKSGTFVYEMHPWKLQPWDEFAKKANGGTQTAHPTTGNSVGGNDARRTQTDEESLRSYMAGDYDLIGCKPDSTTTYIGHVTLRDENGVLQVTRTIEGKADKCVARFDTVAGEDRIPVLSMHFHFDGNEYDATYRWQSDPDNYPRFTGYVYLAGTKSPGLEALFPVHK
;
A
#
# COMPACT_ATOMS: atom_id res chain seq x y z
N MET A 1 -3.10 -81.44 -50.14
CA MET A 1 -2.26 -80.45 -50.87
C MET A 1 -3.20 -79.50 -51.60
N GLY A 2 -3.24 -78.19 -51.38
CA GLY A 2 -2.46 -77.31 -50.53
C GLY A 2 -3.28 -76.04 -50.26
N LEU A 3 -3.04 -75.50 -49.06
CA LEU A 3 -3.71 -74.42 -48.37
C LEU A 3 -3.77 -73.12 -49.19
N LYS A 4 -4.97 -72.57 -49.45
CA LYS A 4 -5.11 -71.21 -49.99
C LYS A 4 -4.93 -70.22 -48.84
N ALA A 5 -3.76 -69.60 -48.78
CA ALA A 5 -3.44 -68.54 -47.83
C ALA A 5 -4.29 -67.30 -48.12
N LEU A 6 -5.15 -66.95 -47.16
CA LEU A 6 -5.94 -65.74 -47.15
C LEU A 6 -5.03 -64.58 -46.70
N PHE A 7 -4.56 -63.77 -47.64
CA PHE A 7 -3.84 -62.54 -47.32
C PHE A 7 -4.84 -61.48 -46.83
N LEU A 8 -4.85 -61.26 -45.52
CA LEU A 8 -5.53 -60.13 -44.88
C LEU A 8 -4.79 -58.85 -45.24
N VAL A 9 -5.32 -58.08 -46.20
CA VAL A 9 -4.84 -56.73 -46.50
C VAL A 9 -5.36 -55.80 -45.41
N ILE A 10 -4.53 -55.55 -44.40
CA ILE A 10 -4.78 -54.50 -43.40
C ILE A 10 -4.62 -53.16 -44.11
N SER A 11 -5.75 -52.58 -44.52
CA SER A 11 -5.79 -51.22 -45.03
C SER A 11 -5.57 -50.29 -43.85
N LEU A 12 -4.34 -49.80 -43.69
CA LEU A 12 -4.01 -48.74 -42.74
C LEU A 12 -4.63 -47.45 -43.26
N ALA A 13 -5.84 -47.14 -42.81
CA ALA A 13 -6.45 -45.84 -43.03
C ALA A 13 -5.58 -44.79 -42.32
N ILE A 14 -4.74 -44.11 -43.09
CA ILE A 14 -4.06 -42.89 -42.64
C ILE A 14 -5.17 -41.86 -42.43
N ALA A 15 -5.63 -41.74 -41.18
CA ALA A 15 -6.51 -40.66 -40.79
C ALA A 15 -5.76 -39.35 -41.02
N TYR A 16 -6.10 -38.68 -42.12
CA TYR A 16 -5.70 -37.30 -42.38
C TYR A 16 -6.41 -36.45 -41.32
N CYS A 17 -5.79 -36.28 -40.15
CA CYS A 17 -6.17 -35.20 -39.26
C CYS A 17 -5.77 -33.91 -39.98
N PRO A 18 -6.70 -33.02 -40.35
CA PRO A 18 -6.29 -31.66 -40.64
C PRO A 18 -5.60 -31.18 -39.37
N ALA A 19 -4.34 -30.75 -39.50
CA ALA A 19 -3.69 -29.98 -38.46
C ALA A 19 -4.54 -28.71 -38.30
N GLN A 20 -5.53 -28.79 -37.41
CA GLN A 20 -6.17 -27.60 -36.89
C GLN A 20 -5.03 -26.85 -36.23
N GLY A 21 -4.63 -25.74 -36.87
CA GLY A 21 -3.65 -24.84 -36.29
C GLY A 21 -4.07 -24.65 -34.86
N LEU A 22 -3.20 -25.04 -33.93
CA LEU A 22 -3.40 -24.74 -32.52
C LEU A 22 -3.81 -23.28 -32.48
N PRO A 23 -4.95 -22.91 -31.85
CA PRO A 23 -5.22 -21.51 -31.60
C PRO A 23 -3.95 -20.98 -30.95
N GLN A 24 -3.29 -20.04 -31.66
CA GLN A 24 -2.14 -19.36 -31.09
C GLN A 24 -2.60 -18.93 -29.71
N ALA A 25 -1.86 -19.36 -28.69
CA ALA A 25 -2.06 -18.84 -27.36
C ALA A 25 -1.78 -17.34 -27.47
N VAL A 26 -2.83 -16.58 -27.76
CA VAL A 26 -2.88 -15.18 -27.39
C VAL A 26 -2.63 -15.26 -25.90
N ASN A 27 -1.46 -14.79 -25.49
CA ASN A 27 -1.24 -14.42 -24.12
C ASN A 27 -1.70 -12.96 -24.06
N PRO A 28 -2.99 -12.65 -23.88
CA PRO A 28 -3.32 -11.37 -23.31
C PRO A 28 -2.85 -11.50 -21.87
N GLN A 29 -1.84 -10.73 -21.50
CA GLN A 29 -1.89 -10.14 -20.17
C GLN A 29 -3.27 -9.46 -20.12
N GLU A 30 -4.29 -10.14 -19.57
CA GLU A 30 -5.69 -9.70 -19.66
C GLU A 30 -5.75 -8.26 -19.16
N ALA A 31 -6.12 -7.35 -20.07
CA ALA A 31 -6.26 -5.95 -19.74
C ALA A 31 -7.36 -5.85 -18.69
N LYS A 32 -6.99 -5.56 -17.44
CA LYS A 32 -7.96 -5.43 -16.37
C LYS A 32 -8.78 -4.17 -16.57
N ALA A 33 -10.08 -4.29 -16.34
CA ALA A 33 -11.03 -3.18 -16.32
C ALA A 33 -11.16 -2.64 -14.89
N THR A 34 -11.36 -1.33 -14.78
CA THR A 34 -11.56 -0.65 -13.50
C THR A 34 -13.03 -0.26 -13.32
N TYR A 35 -13.55 -0.48 -12.11
CA TYR A 35 -14.93 -0.15 -11.74
C TYR A 35 -14.98 0.61 -10.42
N LEU A 36 -15.75 1.70 -10.39
CA LEU A 36 -16.12 2.39 -9.16
C LEU A 36 -17.44 1.81 -8.64
N VAL A 37 -17.44 1.36 -7.39
CA VAL A 37 -18.64 0.96 -6.66
C VAL A 37 -18.90 1.99 -5.58
N VAL A 38 -20.11 2.54 -5.56
CA VAL A 38 -20.57 3.45 -4.51
C VAL A 38 -21.66 2.76 -3.72
N TYR A 39 -21.39 2.48 -2.45
CA TYR A 39 -22.36 1.95 -1.50
C TYR A 39 -23.14 3.09 -0.85
N ARG A 40 -24.44 2.88 -0.65
CA ARG A 40 -25.37 3.78 0.05
C ARG A 40 -26.16 3.02 1.11
N PRO A 41 -26.69 3.70 2.14
CA PRO A 41 -27.59 3.09 3.11
C PRO A 41 -28.74 2.32 2.44
N GLY A 42 -28.84 1.03 2.76
CA GLY A 42 -29.91 0.16 2.31
C GLY A 42 -31.03 0.01 3.34
N PRO A 43 -32.05 -0.80 3.05
CA PRO A 43 -33.21 -0.99 3.92
C PRO A 43 -32.88 -1.53 5.33
N ALA A 44 -31.75 -2.24 5.49
CA ALA A 44 -31.32 -2.76 6.79
C ALA A 44 -30.36 -1.82 7.53
N TRP A 45 -30.11 -0.62 7.00
CA TRP A 45 -29.28 0.38 7.67
C TRP A 45 -29.89 0.82 9.01
N LEU A 46 -29.08 0.81 10.07
CA LEU A 46 -29.50 1.25 11.39
C LEU A 46 -29.55 2.78 11.42
N THR A 47 -30.76 3.33 11.42
CA THR A 47 -30.98 4.79 11.47
C THR A 47 -30.38 5.40 12.74
N GLY A 48 -29.74 6.56 12.62
CA GLY A 48 -29.11 7.28 13.73
C GLY A 48 -27.74 6.73 14.16
N LYS A 49 -27.21 5.73 13.45
CA LYS A 49 -25.87 5.18 13.64
C LYS A 49 -24.97 5.54 12.47
N SER A 50 -23.72 5.85 12.77
CA SER A 50 -22.67 6.05 11.77
C SER A 50 -22.38 4.75 11.01
N VAL A 51 -21.66 4.86 9.89
CA VAL A 51 -21.19 3.70 9.11
C VAL A 51 -20.36 2.74 9.95
N MET A 52 -19.57 3.26 10.90
CA MET A 52 -18.70 2.46 11.77
C MET A 52 -19.47 1.68 12.84
N GLU A 53 -20.70 2.11 13.16
CA GLU A 53 -21.59 1.45 14.11
C GLU A 53 -22.56 0.45 13.45
N GLN A 54 -22.55 0.37 12.11
CA GLN A 54 -23.30 -0.64 11.36
C GLN A 54 -22.67 -2.03 11.55
N PRO A 55 -23.45 -3.13 11.40
CA PRO A 55 -22.95 -4.50 11.59
C PRO A 55 -22.07 -4.99 10.41
N LEU A 56 -20.98 -4.28 10.11
CA LEU A 56 -20.15 -4.47 8.90
C LEU A 56 -18.95 -5.39 9.07
N LYS A 57 -18.88 -6.18 10.16
CA LYS A 57 -17.71 -7.04 10.44
C LYS A 57 -17.39 -8.02 9.30
N GLU A 58 -18.40 -8.70 8.77
CA GLU A 58 -18.20 -9.66 7.67
C GLU A 58 -17.92 -8.96 6.33
N HIS A 59 -18.50 -7.77 6.12
CA HIS A 59 -18.16 -6.90 4.99
C HIS A 59 -16.68 -6.49 5.03
N GLY A 60 -16.16 -6.05 6.18
CA GLY A 60 -14.75 -5.68 6.34
C GLY A 60 -13.79 -6.84 6.05
N LYS A 61 -14.10 -8.06 6.52
CA LYS A 61 -13.34 -9.28 6.16
C LYS A 61 -13.37 -9.57 4.67
N TYR A 62 -14.54 -9.39 4.04
CA TYR A 62 -14.69 -9.59 2.61
C TYR A 62 -13.85 -8.58 1.81
N MET A 63 -13.91 -7.30 2.15
CA MET A 63 -13.07 -6.25 1.55
C MET A 63 -11.58 -6.56 1.70
N LEU A 64 -11.14 -6.97 2.88
CA LEU A 64 -9.75 -7.39 3.10
C LEU A 64 -9.35 -8.55 2.17
N SER A 65 -10.23 -9.53 1.96
CA SER A 65 -9.96 -10.65 1.04
C SER A 65 -9.80 -10.19 -0.41
N LEU A 66 -10.59 -9.20 -0.86
CA LEU A 66 -10.51 -8.64 -2.21
C LEU A 66 -9.21 -7.83 -2.40
N TYR A 67 -8.78 -7.13 -1.35
CA TYR A 67 -7.48 -6.43 -1.35
C TYR A 67 -6.33 -7.42 -1.50
N ILE A 68 -6.30 -8.49 -0.67
CA ILE A 68 -5.27 -9.53 -0.72
C ILE A 68 -5.24 -10.22 -2.09
N LYS A 69 -6.41 -10.49 -2.69
CA LYS A 69 -6.53 -11.06 -4.04
C LYS A 69 -6.03 -10.09 -5.14
N GLY A 70 -5.91 -8.80 -4.85
CA GLY A 70 -5.54 -7.75 -5.80
C GLY A 70 -6.68 -7.30 -6.73
N SER A 71 -7.92 -7.72 -6.43
CA SER A 71 -9.12 -7.30 -7.16
C SER A 71 -9.65 -5.93 -6.71
N MET A 72 -9.25 -5.45 -5.52
CA MET A 72 -9.61 -4.13 -4.98
C MET A 72 -8.35 -3.27 -4.80
N LYS A 73 -8.40 -2.03 -5.29
CA LYS A 73 -7.28 -1.06 -5.20
C LYS A 73 -7.45 -0.06 -4.08
N LEU A 74 -8.66 0.46 -3.90
CA LEU A 74 -8.99 1.47 -2.90
C LEU A 74 -10.36 1.14 -2.32
N ALA A 75 -10.55 1.41 -1.02
CA ALA A 75 -11.84 1.32 -0.37
C ALA A 75 -11.88 2.19 0.88
N GLY A 76 -13.06 2.67 1.24
CA GLY A 76 -13.29 3.34 2.51
C GLY A 76 -14.72 3.82 2.70
N PRO A 77 -15.12 4.09 3.96
CA PRO A 77 -16.37 4.80 4.23
C PRO A 77 -16.31 6.24 3.71
N LEU A 78 -17.46 6.78 3.32
CA LEU A 78 -17.63 8.21 3.14
C LEU A 78 -17.71 8.87 4.53
N THR A 79 -17.02 9.99 4.71
CA THR A 79 -16.86 10.65 6.02
C THR A 79 -18.11 11.37 6.51
N ASP A 80 -19.14 11.45 5.67
CA ASP A 80 -20.46 12.02 5.96
C ASP A 80 -21.52 10.96 6.27
N ASP A 81 -21.09 9.71 6.53
CA ASP A 81 -21.95 8.54 6.76
C ASP A 81 -22.89 8.21 5.59
N ALA A 82 -22.66 8.77 4.39
CA ALA A 82 -23.50 8.52 3.23
C ALA A 82 -23.23 7.16 2.54
N GLY A 83 -22.41 6.30 3.17
CA GLY A 83 -22.06 4.96 2.73
C GLY A 83 -20.55 4.77 2.58
N GLY A 84 -20.11 4.24 1.43
CA GLY A 84 -18.71 3.95 1.17
C GLY A 84 -18.41 3.85 -0.33
N ALA A 85 -17.13 3.80 -0.68
CA ALA A 85 -16.69 3.63 -2.06
C ALA A 85 -15.60 2.56 -2.18
N VAL A 86 -15.60 1.84 -3.30
CA VAL A 86 -14.62 0.81 -3.63
C VAL A 86 -14.19 0.95 -5.09
N LEU A 87 -12.88 0.87 -5.33
CA LEU A 87 -12.29 0.80 -6.66
C LEU A 87 -11.83 -0.64 -6.92
N LEU A 88 -12.48 -1.31 -7.89
CA LEU A 88 -12.14 -2.66 -8.31
C LEU A 88 -11.30 -2.62 -9.59
N GLU A 89 -10.35 -3.54 -9.70
CA GLU A 89 -9.57 -3.82 -10.92
C GLU A 89 -9.62 -5.33 -11.21
N VAL A 90 -10.45 -5.70 -12.18
CA VAL A 90 -10.90 -7.08 -12.44
C VAL A 90 -10.88 -7.37 -13.94
N SER A 91 -11.05 -8.62 -14.36
CA SER A 91 -10.95 -8.95 -15.79
C SER A 91 -12.10 -8.34 -16.60
N ASP A 92 -13.32 -8.33 -16.08
CA ASP A 92 -14.50 -7.84 -16.80
C ASP A 92 -15.64 -7.37 -15.87
N GLU A 93 -16.74 -6.91 -16.47
CA GLU A 93 -17.94 -6.46 -15.76
C GLU A 93 -18.65 -7.58 -14.99
N ALA A 94 -18.56 -8.82 -15.48
CA ALA A 94 -19.23 -9.97 -14.86
C ALA A 94 -18.57 -10.31 -13.52
N GLU A 95 -17.23 -10.29 -13.46
CA GLU A 95 -16.48 -10.42 -12.22
C GLU A 95 -16.81 -9.29 -11.24
N ALA A 96 -16.85 -8.03 -11.72
CA ALA A 96 -17.20 -6.88 -10.88
C ALA A 96 -18.60 -7.04 -10.24
N LYS A 97 -19.61 -7.39 -11.06
CA LYS A 97 -20.98 -7.66 -10.58
C LYS A 97 -21.01 -8.80 -9.58
N ALA A 98 -20.28 -9.88 -9.85
CA ALA A 98 -20.23 -11.02 -8.95
C ALA A 98 -19.60 -10.67 -7.60
N ILE A 99 -18.55 -9.84 -7.58
CA ILE A 99 -17.94 -9.35 -6.34
C ILE A 99 -18.96 -8.55 -5.52
N VAL A 100 -19.60 -7.55 -6.13
CA VAL A 100 -20.53 -6.67 -5.39
C VAL A 100 -21.77 -7.43 -4.92
N ALA A 101 -22.31 -8.32 -5.75
CA ALA A 101 -23.44 -9.17 -5.35
C ALA A 101 -23.09 -10.16 -4.23
N ASN A 102 -21.80 -10.49 -4.05
CA ASN A 102 -21.34 -11.38 -2.99
C ASN A 102 -20.99 -10.68 -1.67
N ASP A 103 -20.95 -9.35 -1.66
CA ASP A 103 -20.68 -8.56 -0.47
C ASP A 103 -21.72 -8.84 0.64
N PRO A 104 -21.29 -9.24 1.86
CA PRO A 104 -22.19 -9.45 2.99
C PRO A 104 -23.08 -8.24 3.33
N ALA A 105 -22.58 -7.01 3.17
CA ALA A 105 -23.38 -5.80 3.43
C ALA A 105 -24.45 -5.57 2.37
N VAL A 106 -24.21 -5.97 1.12
CA VAL A 106 -25.21 -5.95 0.04
C VAL A 106 -26.24 -7.07 0.25
N LYS A 107 -25.78 -8.30 0.52
CA LYS A 107 -26.67 -9.45 0.75
C LYS A 107 -27.59 -9.28 1.95
N SER A 108 -27.10 -8.62 3.01
CA SER A 108 -27.91 -8.30 4.20
C SER A 108 -28.84 -7.10 4.00
N GLY A 109 -28.73 -6.37 2.88
CA GLY A 109 -29.48 -5.14 2.63
C GLY A 109 -29.00 -3.95 3.48
N THR A 110 -27.86 -4.07 4.15
CA THR A 110 -27.23 -2.95 4.88
C THR A 110 -26.82 -1.86 3.89
N PHE A 111 -26.30 -2.27 2.73
CA PHE A 111 -25.98 -1.39 1.61
C PHE A 111 -26.84 -1.70 0.39
N VAL A 112 -27.19 -0.65 -0.35
CA VAL A 112 -27.45 -0.71 -1.79
C VAL A 112 -26.24 -0.13 -2.52
N TYR A 113 -26.14 -0.33 -3.83
CA TYR A 113 -24.95 0.10 -4.57
C TYR A 113 -25.26 0.62 -5.96
N GLU A 114 -24.37 1.47 -6.44
CA GLU A 114 -24.20 1.85 -7.84
C GLU A 114 -22.82 1.38 -8.30
N MET A 115 -22.70 0.92 -9.54
CA MET A 115 -21.43 0.48 -10.11
C MET A 115 -21.24 1.10 -11.49
N HIS A 116 -20.06 1.67 -11.71
CA HIS A 116 -19.73 2.38 -12.94
C HIS A 116 -18.39 1.89 -13.51
N PRO A 117 -18.30 1.62 -14.82
CA PRO A 117 -17.00 1.47 -15.47
C PRO A 117 -16.23 2.79 -15.33
N TRP A 118 -14.98 2.73 -14.88
CA TRP A 118 -14.21 3.93 -14.60
C TRP A 118 -12.84 3.85 -15.25
N LYS A 119 -12.53 4.84 -16.10
CA LYS A 119 -11.23 4.97 -16.72
C LYS A 119 -10.36 5.94 -15.92
N LEU A 120 -9.41 5.39 -15.17
CA LEU A 120 -8.38 6.19 -14.50
C LEU A 120 -7.60 6.99 -15.55
N GLN A 121 -7.37 8.26 -15.26
CA GLN A 121 -6.54 9.12 -16.10
C GLN A 121 -5.10 9.08 -15.59
N PRO A 122 -4.10 9.15 -16.49
CA PRO A 122 -2.70 9.17 -16.12
C PRO A 122 -2.31 10.58 -15.63
N TRP A 123 -2.83 10.98 -14.47
CA TRP A 123 -2.61 12.32 -13.92
C TRP A 123 -1.13 12.65 -13.74
N ASP A 124 -0.29 11.66 -13.42
CA ASP A 124 1.16 11.83 -13.33
C ASP A 124 1.78 12.27 -14.68
N GLU A 125 1.29 11.73 -15.79
CA GLU A 125 1.72 12.13 -17.13
C GLU A 125 1.24 13.54 -17.47
N PHE A 126 -0.01 13.86 -17.11
CA PHE A 126 -0.57 15.19 -17.30
C PHE A 126 0.22 16.23 -16.50
N ALA A 127 0.59 15.92 -15.25
CA ALA A 127 1.42 16.77 -14.41
C ALA A 127 2.83 16.97 -15.00
N LYS A 128 3.47 15.89 -15.47
CA LYS A 128 4.79 15.97 -16.14
C LYS A 128 4.77 16.84 -17.39
N LYS A 129 3.70 16.73 -18.19
CA LYS A 129 3.51 17.56 -19.38
C LYS A 129 3.27 19.02 -19.01
N ALA A 130 2.46 19.28 -17.99
CA ALA A 130 2.20 20.63 -17.50
C ALA A 130 3.48 21.32 -16.97
N ASN A 131 4.37 20.55 -16.33
CA ASN A 131 5.61 21.06 -15.73
C ASN A 131 6.83 21.04 -16.68
N GLY A 132 6.63 20.94 -18.00
CA GLY A 132 7.72 21.17 -18.96
C GLY A 132 8.63 19.97 -19.28
N GLY A 133 8.15 18.74 -19.13
CA GLY A 133 8.62 17.62 -19.95
C GLY A 133 10.10 17.23 -19.85
N THR A 134 10.59 16.92 -18.64
CA THR A 134 11.70 15.97 -18.47
C THR A 134 11.59 15.31 -17.09
N GLN A 135 10.88 14.18 -17.01
CA GLN A 135 11.16 13.14 -16.03
C GLN A 135 10.38 11.86 -16.39
N THR A 136 11.13 10.81 -16.71
CA THR A 136 10.65 9.48 -17.11
C THR A 136 9.80 8.83 -16.02
N ALA A 137 8.72 8.15 -16.44
CA ALA A 137 7.69 7.60 -15.58
C ALA A 137 8.07 6.31 -14.84
N HIS A 138 7.48 6.14 -13.65
CA HIS A 138 7.05 4.83 -13.14
C HIS A 138 5.68 4.98 -12.41
N PRO A 139 4.87 3.90 -12.36
CA PRO A 139 3.43 3.92 -12.09
C PRO A 139 3.10 3.72 -10.60
N THR A 140 2.13 4.47 -10.09
CA THR A 140 1.63 4.29 -8.73
C THR A 140 0.41 3.36 -8.74
N THR A 141 0.66 2.07 -8.54
CA THR A 141 -0.37 1.15 -8.02
C THR A 141 0.02 0.90 -6.56
N GLY A 142 -0.78 1.41 -5.63
CA GLY A 142 -0.69 1.03 -4.22
C GLY A 142 -1.01 -0.45 -4.09
N ASN A 143 0.02 -1.28 -3.98
CA ASN A 143 -0.02 -2.59 -3.37
C ASN A 143 1.36 -2.82 -2.73
N SER A 144 1.42 -2.85 -1.41
CA SER A 144 2.57 -3.40 -0.71
C SER A 144 2.58 -4.90 -0.90
N VAL A 145 3.30 -5.37 -1.91
CA VAL A 145 3.95 -6.69 -1.93
C VAL A 145 5.34 -6.47 -2.53
N GLY A 146 6.36 -6.99 -1.87
CA GLY A 146 7.77 -6.69 -2.14
C GLY A 146 8.25 -7.00 -3.56
N GLY A 147 9.40 -6.40 -3.88
CA GLY A 147 10.22 -6.74 -5.04
C GLY A 147 10.32 -5.63 -6.10
N ASN A 148 11.49 -4.98 -6.13
CA ASN A 148 12.02 -4.03 -7.12
C ASN A 148 11.34 -2.64 -7.15
N ASP A 149 12.02 -1.50 -7.04
CA ASP A 149 13.32 -1.17 -7.60
C ASP A 149 13.95 0.06 -6.92
N ALA A 150 15.27 0.20 -7.02
CA ALA A 150 16.11 1.23 -6.39
C ALA A 150 16.01 2.60 -7.06
N ARG A 151 14.81 3.18 -7.18
CA ARG A 151 14.64 4.58 -7.56
C ARG A 151 13.35 5.16 -6.98
N ARG A 152 13.39 5.58 -5.71
CA ARG A 152 12.38 6.52 -5.20
C ARG A 152 12.41 7.76 -6.10
N THR A 153 11.26 8.16 -6.61
CA THR A 153 11.19 9.38 -7.40
C THR A 153 11.25 10.58 -6.46
N GLN A 154 11.72 11.73 -6.94
CA GLN A 154 11.76 12.97 -6.16
C GLN A 154 10.36 13.34 -5.59
N THR A 155 9.31 13.01 -6.34
CA THR A 155 7.89 13.21 -5.99
C THR A 155 7.42 12.29 -4.86
N ASP A 156 7.95 11.06 -4.76
CA ASP A 156 7.62 10.14 -3.66
C ASP A 156 8.20 10.64 -2.34
N GLU A 157 9.45 11.12 -2.37
CA GLU A 157 10.09 11.65 -1.18
C GLU A 157 9.47 12.98 -0.74
N GLU A 158 9.06 13.84 -1.67
CA GLU A 158 8.31 15.06 -1.36
C GLU A 158 7.00 14.77 -0.64
N SER A 159 6.22 13.81 -1.15
CA SER A 159 4.97 13.37 -0.51
C SER A 159 5.23 12.81 0.88
N LEU A 160 6.28 12.01 1.05
CA LEU A 160 6.68 11.47 2.35
C LEU A 160 7.15 12.55 3.32
N ARG A 161 7.95 13.53 2.87
CA ARG A 161 8.36 14.67 3.72
C ARG A 161 7.16 15.47 4.18
N SER A 162 6.22 15.76 3.28
CA SER A 162 4.97 16.45 3.62
C SER A 162 4.14 15.65 4.62
N TYR A 163 4.06 14.33 4.47
CA TYR A 163 3.34 13.45 5.39
C TYR A 163 4.00 13.38 6.78
N MET A 164 5.33 13.45 6.84
CA MET A 164 6.11 13.37 8.09
C MET A 164 6.33 14.71 8.78
N ALA A 165 6.10 15.83 8.10
CA ALA A 165 6.23 17.15 8.71
C ALA A 165 5.19 17.33 9.83
N GLY A 166 5.66 17.65 11.03
CA GLY A 166 4.80 17.71 12.21
C GLY A 166 5.57 17.97 13.51
N ASP A 167 4.82 18.10 14.60
CA ASP A 167 5.34 18.15 15.96
C ASP A 167 5.04 16.82 16.64
N TYR A 168 6.00 16.30 17.40
CA TYR A 168 5.92 14.97 18.00
C TYR A 168 6.40 14.98 19.45
N ASP A 169 5.70 14.23 20.30
CA ASP A 169 6.17 13.84 21.62
C ASP A 169 7.05 12.60 21.50
N LEU A 170 8.25 12.68 22.08
CA LEU A 170 9.22 11.61 22.09
C LEU A 170 9.24 10.94 23.47
N ILE A 171 9.21 9.61 23.47
CA ILE A 171 9.53 8.78 24.64
C ILE A 171 10.64 7.83 24.23
N GLY A 172 11.72 7.77 25.01
CA GLY A 172 12.87 6.95 24.69
C GLY A 172 13.52 6.26 25.90
N CYS A 173 14.38 5.29 25.60
CA CYS A 173 15.29 4.61 26.52
C CYS A 173 16.70 4.64 25.95
N LYS A 174 17.69 5.00 26.78
CA LYS A 174 19.08 5.17 26.34
C LYS A 174 19.70 3.82 25.92
N PRO A 175 20.59 3.80 24.92
CA PRO A 175 21.35 2.59 24.57
C PRO A 175 22.13 2.04 25.76
N ASP A 176 22.28 0.71 25.83
CA ASP A 176 22.97 0.00 26.91
C ASP A 176 22.49 0.35 28.34
N SER A 177 21.25 0.82 28.47
CA SER A 177 20.69 1.32 29.72
C SER A 177 19.18 1.07 29.82
N THR A 178 18.65 1.14 31.03
CA THR A 178 17.20 1.21 31.30
C THR A 178 16.73 2.65 31.57
N THR A 179 17.62 3.63 31.46
CA THR A 179 17.31 5.04 31.71
C THR A 179 16.42 5.58 30.61
N THR A 180 15.23 6.04 30.97
CA THR A 180 14.27 6.65 30.05
C THR A 180 14.45 8.16 29.94
N TYR A 181 13.93 8.73 28.86
CA TYR A 181 13.86 10.17 28.65
C TYR A 181 12.61 10.52 27.85
N ILE A 182 12.18 11.78 27.98
CA ILE A 182 11.11 12.37 27.18
C ILE A 182 11.65 13.59 26.45
N GLY A 183 11.02 13.93 25.34
CA GLY A 183 11.40 15.10 24.57
C GLY A 183 10.33 15.50 23.57
N HIS A 184 10.65 16.51 22.77
CA HIS A 184 9.86 16.93 21.63
C HIS A 184 10.70 16.88 20.38
N VAL A 185 10.11 16.43 19.29
CA VAL A 185 10.74 16.41 17.97
C VAL A 185 9.87 17.18 16.99
N THR A 186 10.49 18.05 16.22
CA THR A 186 9.86 18.83 15.17
C THR A 186 10.47 18.43 13.85
N LEU A 187 9.66 17.95 12.91
CA LEU A 187 10.06 17.68 11.53
C LEU A 187 9.46 18.73 10.60
N ARG A 188 10.27 19.33 9.73
CA ARG A 188 9.85 20.33 8.73
C ARG A 188 10.51 20.05 7.40
N ASP A 189 9.76 20.14 6.30
CA ASP A 189 10.36 20.16 4.97
C ASP A 189 10.87 21.57 4.67
N GLU A 190 12.18 21.73 4.58
CA GLU A 190 12.82 22.96 4.16
C GLU A 190 13.58 22.71 2.86
N ASN A 191 13.03 23.20 1.75
CA ASN A 191 13.63 23.11 0.42
C ASN A 191 13.95 21.66 -0.03
N GLY A 192 13.08 20.70 0.30
CA GLY A 192 13.25 19.29 -0.07
C GLY A 192 14.11 18.49 0.90
N VAL A 193 14.48 19.08 2.04
CA VAL A 193 15.26 18.44 3.11
C VAL A 193 14.40 18.40 4.37
N LEU A 194 14.22 17.20 4.92
CA LEU A 194 13.46 17.03 6.17
C LEU A 194 14.36 17.40 7.36
N GLN A 195 14.24 18.66 7.79
CA GLN A 195 14.95 19.18 8.95
C GLN A 195 14.30 18.65 10.22
N VAL A 196 15.13 18.25 11.17
CA VAL A 196 14.69 17.71 12.46
C VAL A 196 15.28 18.60 13.56
N THR A 197 14.42 19.07 14.46
CA THR A 197 14.85 19.65 15.73
C THR A 197 14.41 18.73 16.86
N ARG A 198 15.37 18.25 17.66
CA ARG A 198 15.13 17.35 18.80
C ARG A 198 15.39 18.14 20.08
N THR A 199 14.44 18.18 20.99
CA THR A 199 14.61 18.79 22.32
C THR A 199 14.41 17.73 23.39
N ILE A 200 15.49 17.34 24.06
CA ILE A 200 15.48 16.32 25.12
C ILE A 200 16.04 16.96 26.38
N GLU A 201 15.32 16.87 27.50
CA GLU A 201 15.74 17.43 28.80
C GLU A 201 16.15 18.93 28.72
N GLY A 202 15.47 19.71 27.87
CA GLY A 202 15.74 21.14 27.68
C GLY A 202 16.95 21.48 26.80
N LYS A 203 17.69 20.47 26.31
CA LYS A 203 18.75 20.64 25.30
C LYS A 203 18.19 20.38 23.91
N ALA A 204 18.43 21.30 22.98
CA ALA A 204 18.02 21.17 21.60
C ALA A 204 19.21 20.80 20.69
N ASP A 205 18.98 19.88 19.76
CA ASP A 205 19.87 19.53 18.67
C ASP A 205 19.13 19.60 17.32
N LYS A 206 19.88 19.87 16.24
CA LYS A 206 19.33 19.93 14.88
C LYS A 206 20.08 18.97 13.97
N CYS A 207 19.32 18.17 13.23
CA CYS A 207 19.86 17.24 12.26
C CYS A 207 18.94 17.14 11.04
N VAL A 208 19.33 16.29 10.08
CA VAL A 208 18.56 16.01 8.88
C VAL A 208 18.11 14.56 8.91
N ALA A 209 16.85 14.33 8.62
CA ALA A 209 16.31 13.00 8.39
C ALA A 209 16.41 12.62 6.91
N ARG A 210 16.73 11.35 6.62
CA ARG A 210 16.81 10.82 5.25
C ARG A 210 15.97 9.55 5.11
N PHE A 211 15.45 9.33 3.91
CA PHE A 211 14.76 8.09 3.56
C PHE A 211 15.79 7.06 3.09
N ASP A 212 16.06 6.08 3.94
CA ASP A 212 16.97 4.98 3.64
C ASP A 212 16.22 3.65 3.52
N THR A 213 16.98 2.57 3.35
CA THR A 213 16.49 1.19 3.41
C THR A 213 17.43 0.38 4.27
N VAL A 214 16.89 -0.45 5.16
CA VAL A 214 17.73 -1.36 5.97
C VAL A 214 18.38 -2.41 5.05
N ALA A 215 19.62 -2.78 5.37
CA ALA A 215 20.34 -3.84 4.66
C ALA A 215 19.60 -5.19 4.79
N GLY A 216 19.36 -5.85 3.66
CA GLY A 216 18.61 -7.11 3.57
C GLY A 216 17.88 -7.22 2.23
N GLU A 217 17.47 -8.43 1.84
CA GLU A 217 16.81 -8.68 0.55
C GLU A 217 15.51 -7.88 0.40
N ASP A 218 14.79 -7.65 1.52
CA ASP A 218 13.48 -6.98 1.55
C ASP A 218 13.54 -5.44 1.49
N ARG A 219 14.73 -4.83 1.61
CA ARG A 219 14.97 -3.36 1.53
C ARG A 219 13.87 -2.50 2.20
N ILE A 220 13.60 -2.75 3.47
CA ILE A 220 12.53 -2.09 4.24
C ILE A 220 12.82 -0.59 4.37
N PRO A 221 11.90 0.31 3.98
CA PRO A 221 12.12 1.74 4.07
C PRO A 221 12.15 2.21 5.54
N VAL A 222 13.10 3.08 5.85
CA VAL A 222 13.30 3.66 7.18
C VAL A 222 13.64 5.14 7.08
N LEU A 223 13.28 5.88 8.12
CA LEU A 223 13.75 7.24 8.31
C LEU A 223 15.04 7.15 9.13
N SER A 224 16.17 7.55 8.56
CA SER A 224 17.44 7.60 9.27
C SER A 224 17.74 9.00 9.75
N MET A 225 18.41 9.10 10.89
CA MET A 225 18.90 10.35 11.45
C MET A 225 20.30 10.13 11.99
N HIS A 226 21.22 11.02 11.62
CA HIS A 226 22.54 11.10 12.25
C HIS A 226 22.61 12.43 12.99
N PHE A 227 22.84 12.39 14.30
CA PHE A 227 22.70 13.57 15.16
C PHE A 227 23.68 13.56 16.33
N HIS A 228 23.91 14.73 16.92
CA HIS A 228 24.85 14.93 18.01
C HIS A 228 24.10 15.31 19.27
N PHE A 229 24.25 14.54 20.33
CA PHE A 229 23.61 14.86 21.60
C PHE A 229 24.55 14.61 22.77
N ASP A 230 24.66 15.61 23.65
CA ASP A 230 25.50 15.56 24.85
C ASP A 230 26.94 15.11 24.59
N GLY A 231 27.53 15.57 23.48
CA GLY A 231 28.91 15.25 23.08
C GLY A 231 29.11 13.88 22.43
N ASN A 232 28.04 13.11 22.22
CA ASN A 232 28.08 11.83 21.53
C ASN A 232 27.42 11.92 20.14
N GLU A 233 27.93 11.13 19.20
CA GLU A 233 27.30 10.91 17.89
C GLU A 233 26.34 9.73 17.96
N TYR A 234 25.16 9.92 17.40
CA TYR A 234 24.11 8.91 17.35
C TYR A 234 23.65 8.67 15.92
N ASP A 235 23.38 7.40 15.65
CA ASP A 235 22.61 6.96 14.49
C ASP A 235 21.27 6.42 14.95
N ALA A 236 20.19 6.86 14.32
CA ALA A 236 18.87 6.34 14.58
C ALA A 236 18.18 5.90 13.30
N THR A 237 17.38 4.84 13.41
CA THR A 237 16.53 4.34 12.33
C THR A 237 15.11 4.14 12.85
N TYR A 238 14.16 4.74 12.15
CA TYR A 238 12.75 4.68 12.51
C TYR A 238 11.94 4.02 11.41
N ARG A 239 11.05 3.13 11.83
CA ARG A 239 9.91 2.73 11.03
C ARG A 239 8.76 3.67 11.34
N TRP A 240 7.94 3.93 10.34
CA TRP A 240 6.70 4.68 10.51
C TRP A 240 5.50 3.84 10.06
N GLN A 241 4.36 4.16 10.65
CA GLN A 241 3.05 3.67 10.25
C GLN A 241 2.04 4.80 10.43
N SER A 242 0.93 4.74 9.69
CA SER A 242 -0.18 5.66 9.90
C SER A 242 -0.95 5.26 11.16
N ASP A 243 -1.20 6.22 12.05
CA ASP A 243 -2.13 6.05 13.17
C ASP A 243 -3.59 6.17 12.70
N PRO A 244 -4.59 5.82 13.54
CA PRO A 244 -6.01 5.93 13.19
C PRO A 244 -6.48 7.33 12.81
N ASP A 245 -5.72 8.36 13.18
CA ASP A 245 -5.94 9.77 12.85
C ASP A 245 -5.25 10.22 11.54
N ASN A 246 -4.60 9.28 10.85
CA ASN A 246 -3.84 9.49 9.62
C ASN A 246 -2.57 10.35 9.77
N TYR A 247 -2.02 10.46 10.98
CA TYR A 247 -0.68 11.01 11.23
C TYR A 247 0.35 9.89 11.39
N PRO A 248 1.63 10.12 11.05
CA PRO A 248 2.65 9.11 11.23
C PRO A 248 3.02 8.93 12.70
N ARG A 249 3.04 7.68 13.14
CA ARG A 249 3.74 7.27 14.36
C ARG A 249 5.07 6.66 13.99
N PHE A 250 6.14 7.07 14.68
CA PHE A 250 7.47 6.51 14.48
C PHE A 250 7.87 5.64 15.66
N THR A 251 8.53 4.53 15.37
CA THR A 251 9.21 3.69 16.37
C THR A 251 10.55 3.27 15.81
N GLY A 252 11.60 3.39 16.61
CA GLY A 252 12.95 3.21 16.11
C GLY A 252 13.96 2.78 17.15
N TYR A 253 15.15 2.48 16.63
CA TYR A 253 16.33 2.14 17.39
C TYR A 253 17.36 3.27 17.30
N VAL A 254 18.05 3.51 18.39
CA VAL A 254 19.13 4.51 18.51
C VAL A 254 20.42 3.82 18.90
N TYR A 255 21.52 4.21 18.25
CA TYR A 255 22.84 3.62 18.41
C TYR A 255 23.89 4.72 18.60
N LEU A 256 24.93 4.40 19.36
CA LEU A 256 26.23 5.06 19.32
C LEU A 256 27.33 4.03 19.04
N ALA A 257 28.54 4.49 18.72
CA ALA A 257 29.69 3.60 18.52
C ALA A 257 29.89 2.64 19.71
N GLY A 258 29.94 1.32 19.43
CA GLY A 258 30.16 0.28 20.44
C GLY A 258 28.91 -0.17 21.21
N THR A 259 27.72 0.30 20.84
CA THR A 259 26.45 -0.11 21.46
C THR A 259 26.26 -1.63 21.41
N LYS A 260 25.92 -2.26 22.55
CA LYS A 260 25.58 -3.70 22.61
C LYS A 260 24.07 -3.93 22.49
N SER A 261 23.28 -3.07 23.13
CA SER A 261 21.82 -3.07 23.12
C SER A 261 21.32 -1.70 22.69
N PRO A 262 20.55 -1.59 21.59
CA PRO A 262 20.10 -0.30 21.10
C PRO A 262 19.19 0.40 22.09
N GLY A 263 19.22 1.73 22.03
CA GLY A 263 18.17 2.55 22.60
C GLY A 263 16.87 2.36 21.83
N LEU A 264 15.75 2.68 22.47
CA LEU A 264 14.42 2.58 21.88
C LEU A 264 13.80 3.97 21.88
N GLU A 265 13.12 4.33 20.81
CA GLU A 265 12.34 5.56 20.75
C GLU A 265 10.99 5.33 20.07
N ALA A 266 9.99 6.07 20.56
CA ALA A 266 8.70 6.24 19.92
C ALA A 266 8.35 7.73 19.84
N LEU A 267 7.90 8.17 18.66
CA LEU A 267 7.46 9.54 18.41
C LEU A 267 5.96 9.50 18.10
N PHE A 268 5.19 10.21 18.91
CA PHE A 268 3.74 10.33 18.82
C PHE A 268 3.38 11.71 18.26
N PRO A 269 2.51 11.81 17.25
CA PRO A 269 2.11 13.10 16.71
C PRO A 269 1.37 13.92 17.78
N VAL A 270 1.70 15.22 17.86
CA VAL A 270 1.00 16.17 18.74
C VAL A 270 -0.19 16.75 17.99
N HIS A 271 -1.40 16.45 18.47
CA HIS A 271 -2.63 17.07 17.99
C HIS A 271 -2.76 18.48 18.58
N LYS A 272 -2.89 19.48 17.71
CA LYS A 272 -3.19 20.86 18.10
C LYS A 272 -4.62 21.22 17.71
#